data_AF-A0A6L5PJV9-F1
#
_entry.id   AF-A0A6L5PJV9-F1
#
_cell.length_a   1.000
_cell.length_b   1.000
_cell.length_c   1.000
_cell.angle_alpha   90.00
_cell.angle_beta   90.00
_cell.angle_gamma   90.00
#
_symmetry.space_group_name_H-M   'P 1'
#
loop_
_entity.id
_entity.type
_entity.pdbx_description
1 polymer ?
#
loop_
_entity_poly.entity_id
_entity_poly.type
_entity_poly.pdbx_seq_one_letter_code
_entity_poly.pdbx_strand_id
1 'polypeptide(L)'
;MNRLRDRRDRRILREAARRPVSAGEAERIVTKGLFGSCDPAIHGLRTRAALTRLDRQGLLARTPDGWTATDQGRALLASPAQAAGRHSAL
;
A
#
# COMPACT_ATOMS: atom_id res chain seq x y z
N MET A 1 -6.82 -2.82 -14.56
CA MET A 1 -6.26 -2.57 -13.20
C MET A 1 -4.80 -3.00 -13.17
N ASN A 2 -3.90 -2.10 -12.77
CA ASN A 2 -2.46 -2.25 -12.94
C ASN A 2 -1.85 -3.07 -11.78
N ARG A 3 -1.77 -4.40 -11.91
CA ARG A 3 -1.43 -5.38 -10.85
C ARG A 3 -0.14 -5.07 -10.07
N LEU A 4 0.81 -4.37 -10.69
CA LEU A 4 2.06 -3.94 -10.06
C LEU A 4 1.87 -2.83 -9.03
N ARG A 5 0.85 -1.96 -9.20
CA ARG A 5 0.48 -0.93 -8.23
C ARG A 5 -0.15 -1.56 -6.98
N ASP A 6 -1.10 -2.47 -7.18
CA ASP A 6 -1.76 -3.21 -6.07
C ASP A 6 -0.77 -4.00 -5.19
N ARG A 7 0.30 -4.56 -5.78
CA ARG A 7 1.34 -5.26 -5.00
C ARG A 7 2.11 -4.33 -4.05
N ARG A 8 2.40 -3.09 -4.48
CA ARG A 8 3.14 -2.12 -3.66
C ARG A 8 2.25 -1.58 -2.55
N ASP A 9 1.00 -1.25 -2.90
CA ASP A 9 0.02 -0.76 -1.94
C ASP A 9 -0.28 -1.79 -0.86
N ARG A 10 -0.46 -3.07 -1.25
CA ARG A 10 -0.60 -4.16 -0.28
C ARG A 10 0.61 -4.33 0.62
N ARG A 11 1.83 -4.06 0.14
CA ARG A 11 3.03 -4.11 0.99
C ARG A 11 3.05 -2.97 2.00
N ILE A 12 2.76 -1.74 1.59
CA ILE A 12 2.64 -0.60 2.49
C ILE A 12 1.55 -0.89 3.53
N LEU A 13 0.39 -1.36 3.09
CA LEU A 13 -0.74 -1.68 3.96
C LEU A 13 -0.40 -2.80 4.96
N ARG A 14 0.32 -3.84 4.52
CA ARG A 14 0.76 -4.94 5.39
C ARG A 14 1.74 -4.48 6.46
N GLU A 15 2.66 -3.58 6.11
CA GLU A 15 3.59 -3.01 7.10
C GLU A 15 2.83 -2.09 8.07
N ALA A 16 1.95 -1.22 7.55
CA ALA A 16 1.12 -0.30 8.32
C ALA A 16 0.14 -1.00 9.27
N ALA A 17 -0.22 -2.26 8.98
CA ALA A 17 -1.04 -3.09 9.87
C ALA A 17 -0.27 -3.61 11.09
N ARG A 18 1.07 -3.66 11.01
CA ARG A 18 1.95 -4.14 12.09
C ARG A 18 2.45 -2.99 12.94
N ARG A 19 2.81 -1.87 12.32
CA ARG A 19 3.37 -0.69 12.98
C ARG A 19 3.13 0.57 12.15
N PRO A 20 3.19 1.77 12.75
CA PRO A 20 3.22 3.02 11.98
C PRO A 20 4.36 2.98 10.95
N VAL A 21 4.04 3.41 9.73
CA VAL A 21 4.99 3.48 8.61
C VAL A 21 5.26 4.94 8.30
N SER A 22 6.51 5.36 8.35
CA SER A 22 6.92 6.69 7.91
C SER A 22 6.98 6.81 6.37
N ALA A 23 7.03 8.03 5.85
CA ALA A 23 7.12 8.27 4.40
C ALA A 23 8.39 7.66 3.79
N GLY A 24 9.52 7.76 4.50
CA GLY A 24 10.80 7.17 4.07
C GLY A 24 10.77 5.64 4.08
N GLU A 25 10.08 5.02 5.03
CA GLU A 25 9.89 3.56 5.03
C GLU A 25 8.97 3.10 3.92
N ALA A 26 7.87 3.83 3.66
CA ALA A 26 7.01 3.56 2.52
C ALA A 26 7.80 3.64 1.21
N GLU A 27 8.71 4.59 1.08
CA GLU A 27 9.58 4.73 -0.09
C GLU A 27 10.51 3.53 -0.24
N ARG A 28 11.14 3.09 0.85
CA ARG A 28 11.96 1.86 0.88
C ARG A 28 11.16 0.62 0.49
N ILE A 29 9.91 0.52 0.91
CA ILE A 29 9.01 -0.59 0.57
C ILE A 29 8.67 -0.60 -0.93
N VAL A 30 8.47 0.58 -1.52
CA VAL A 30 8.18 0.77 -2.95
C VAL A 30 9.41 0.51 -3.83
N THR A 31 10.60 0.89 -3.37
CA THR A 31 11.87 0.67 -4.07
C THR A 31 12.39 -0.77 -3.96
N LYS A 32 12.11 -1.48 -2.87
CA LYS A 32 12.56 -2.87 -2.64
C LYS A 32 11.89 -3.84 -3.63
N GLY A 33 12.47 -3.97 -4.81
CA GLY A 33 11.98 -4.79 -5.93
C GLY A 33 12.10 -4.12 -7.31
N LEU A 34 12.48 -2.85 -7.35
CA LEU A 34 12.91 -2.16 -8.58
C LEU A 34 14.43 -2.30 -8.69
N PHE A 35 14.90 -3.47 -9.10
CA PHE A 35 16.25 -3.60 -9.64
C PHE A 35 16.26 -2.92 -11.01
N GLY A 36 16.51 -1.61 -11.02
CA GLY A 36 16.58 -0.84 -12.24
C GLY A 36 16.54 0.64 -11.95
N SER A 37 17.52 1.36 -12.51
CA SER A 37 17.71 2.81 -12.52
C SER A 37 16.39 3.56 -12.67
N CYS A 38 15.71 3.85 -11.56
CA CYS A 38 14.62 4.80 -11.50
C CYS A 38 15.10 5.94 -10.61
N ASP A 39 14.88 7.16 -11.10
CA ASP A 39 15.25 8.38 -10.41
C ASP A 39 14.62 8.43 -9.00
N PRO A 40 15.40 8.74 -7.93
CA PRO A 40 14.90 8.88 -6.56
C PRO A 40 13.69 9.81 -6.45
N ALA A 41 13.63 10.89 -7.23
CA ALA A 41 12.49 11.82 -7.23
C ALA A 41 11.21 11.14 -7.74
N ILE A 42 11.32 10.23 -8.73
CA ILE A 42 10.18 9.45 -9.22
C ILE A 42 9.69 8.47 -8.15
N HIS A 43 10.60 7.92 -7.33
CA HIS A 43 10.24 7.05 -6.20
C HIS A 43 9.48 7.80 -5.11
N GLY A 44 9.94 8.99 -4.73
CA GLY A 44 9.24 9.86 -3.78
C GLY A 44 7.83 10.21 -4.25
N LEU A 45 7.66 10.63 -5.51
CA LEU A 45 6.35 10.97 -6.09
C LEU A 45 5.38 9.78 -6.09
N ARG A 46 5.86 8.60 -6.50
CA ARG A 46 5.04 7.38 -6.54
C ARG A 46 4.64 6.90 -5.15
N THR A 47 5.54 7.03 -4.18
CA THR A 47 5.27 6.70 -2.78
C THR A 47 4.21 7.61 -2.19
N ARG A 48 4.34 8.93 -2.40
CA ARG A 48 3.34 9.90 -1.95
C ARG A 48 1.98 9.65 -2.58
N ALA A 49 1.93 9.36 -3.88
CA ALA A 49 0.70 9.00 -4.57
C ALA A 49 0.05 7.71 -4.03
N ALA A 50 0.85 6.72 -3.61
CA ALA A 50 0.35 5.50 -2.97
C ALA A 50 -0.25 5.78 -1.59
N LEU A 51 0.47 6.49 -0.72
CA LEU A 51 0.01 6.87 0.61
C LEU A 51 -1.28 7.70 0.55
N THR A 52 -1.31 8.75 -0.29
CA THR A 52 -2.50 9.60 -0.45
C THR A 52 -3.72 8.81 -0.94
N ARG A 53 -3.53 7.83 -1.81
CA ARG A 53 -4.64 7.03 -2.33
C ARG A 53 -5.18 6.06 -1.29
N LEU A 54 -4.29 5.37 -0.56
CA LEU A 54 -4.69 4.46 0.52
C LEU A 54 -5.41 5.22 1.65
N ASP A 55 -4.93 6.42 1.97
CA ASP A 55 -5.55 7.36 2.91
C ASP A 55 -6.95 7.79 2.43
N ARG A 56 -7.09 8.23 1.17
CA ARG A 56 -8.40 8.57 0.57
C ARG A 56 -9.38 7.41 0.49
N GLN A 57 -8.87 6.18 0.41
CA GLN A 57 -9.70 4.97 0.41
C GLN A 57 -10.08 4.52 1.84
N GLY A 58 -9.64 5.23 2.87
CA GLY A 58 -9.89 4.88 4.27
C GLY A 58 -9.12 3.63 4.70
N LEU A 59 -8.08 3.21 3.97
CA LEU A 59 -7.27 2.03 4.29
C LEU A 59 -6.08 2.36 5.20
N LEU A 60 -5.64 3.61 5.19
CA LEU A 60 -4.64 4.15 6.10
C LEU A 60 -5.23 5.33 6.88
N ALA A 61 -4.73 5.52 8.10
CA ALA A 61 -4.94 6.70 8.91
C ALA A 61 -3.59 7.34 9.25
N ARG A 62 -3.56 8.68 9.28
CA ARG A 62 -2.39 9.43 9.75
C ARG A 62 -2.31 9.38 11.27
N THR A 63 -1.08 9.27 11.76
CA THR A 63 -0.67 9.28 13.16
C THR A 63 0.57 10.17 13.31
N PRO A 64 0.94 10.58 14.55
CA PRO A 64 2.18 11.34 14.78
C PRO A 64 3.44 10.65 14.23
N ASP A 65 3.45 9.31 14.25
CA ASP A 65 4.59 8.48 13.84
C ASP A 65 4.55 8.06 12.35
N GLY A 66 3.52 8.49 11.59
CA GLY A 66 3.35 8.14 10.17
C GLY A 66 1.95 7.64 9.84
N TRP A 67 1.84 6.55 9.07
CA TRP A 67 0.57 5.97 8.66
C TRP A 67 0.36 4.58 9.26
N THR A 68 -0.84 4.33 9.80
CA THR A 68 -1.26 3.02 10.29
C THR A 68 -2.43 2.48 9.46
N ALA A 69 -2.57 1.16 9.36
CA ALA A 69 -3.72 0.56 8.70
C ALA A 69 -4.97 0.69 9.58
N THR A 70 -6.05 1.19 8.99
CA THR A 70 -7.38 1.19 9.58
C THR A 70 -7.93 -0.23 9.65
N ASP A 71 -9.06 -0.41 10.34
CA ASP A 71 -9.76 -1.70 10.38
C ASP A 71 -10.16 -2.18 8.98
N GLN A 72 -10.60 -1.25 8.11
CA GLN A 72 -10.88 -1.55 6.71
C GLN A 72 -9.61 -2.01 5.95
N GLY A 73 -8.48 -1.34 6.19
CA GLY A 73 -7.18 -1.73 5.65
C GLY A 73 -6.76 -3.14 6.09
N ARG A 74 -6.93 -3.45 7.38
CA ARG A 74 -6.64 -4.78 7.95
C ARG A 74 -7.56 -5.86 7.40
N ALA A 75 -8.86 -5.57 7.27
CA ALA A 75 -9.84 -6.48 6.69
C ALA A 75 -9.53 -6.82 5.22
N LEU A 76 -9.04 -5.84 4.44
CA LEU A 76 -8.63 -6.04 3.05
C LEU A 76 -7.40 -6.96 2.92
N LEU A 77 -6.52 -6.96 3.92
CA LEU A 77 -5.40 -7.90 4.01
C LEU A 77 -5.84 -9.30 4.48
N ALA A 78 -6.82 -9.36 5.38
CA ALA A 78 -7.33 -10.60 5.96
C ALA A 78 -8.28 -11.37 5.04
N SER A 79 -8.85 -10.73 4.01
CA SER A 79 -9.69 -11.40 3.01
C SER A 79 -8.85 -12.04 1.89
N PRO A 80 -8.62 -13.37 1.88
CA PRO A 80 -8.15 -14.07 0.69
C PRO A 80 -9.19 -14.05 -0.45
N ALA A 81 -10.47 -13.82 -0.12
CA ALA A 81 -11.63 -14.03 -1.00
C ALA A 81 -11.88 -12.95 -2.07
N GLN A 82 -11.23 -11.79 -2.01
CA GLN A 82 -11.39 -10.76 -3.06
C GLN A 82 -10.29 -10.81 -4.15
N ALA A 83 -9.33 -11.73 -4.03
CA ALA A 83 -8.24 -11.90 -5.01
C ALA A 83 -8.54 -12.97 -6.09
N ALA A 84 -9.53 -13.84 -5.85
CA ALA A 84 -10.10 -14.74 -6.83
C ALA A 84 -11.52 -14.25 -7.16
N GLY A 85 -11.97 -14.36 -8.41
CA GLY A 85 -13.23 -13.76 -8.89
C GLY A 85 -14.45 -14.09 -8.01
N ARG A 86 -15.53 -13.31 -8.00
CA ARG A 86 -16.21 -12.78 -9.20
C ARG A 86 -16.21 -13.75 -10.40
N HIS A 87 -16.22 -15.06 -10.12
CA HIS A 87 -16.53 -16.18 -11.01
C HIS A 87 -17.15 -17.22 -10.06
N SER A 88 -18.45 -17.47 -9.95
CA SER A 88 -19.59 -17.21 -10.81
C SER A 88 -20.79 -16.87 -9.92
N ALA A 89 -21.58 -15.89 -10.34
CA ALA A 89 -23.01 -15.96 -10.11
C ALA A 89 -23.57 -16.99 -11.11
N LEU A 90 -24.59 -17.73 -10.66
CA LEU A 90 -25.35 -18.78 -11.36
C LEU A 90 -24.70 -20.18 -11.34
#